data_AF-A0A0B7GVD2-F1
#
_entry.id   AF-A0A0B7GVD2-F1
#
_cell.length_a   1.000
_cell.length_b   1.000
_cell.length_c   1.000
_cell.angle_alpha   90.00
_cell.angle_beta   90.00
_cell.angle_gamma   90.00
#
_symmetry.space_group_name_H-M   'P 1'
#
loop_
_entity.id
_entity.type
_entity.pdbx_description
1 polymer ?
#
loop_
_entity_poly.entity_id
_entity_poly.type
_entity_poly.pdbx_seq_one_letter_code
_entity_poly.pdbx_strand_id
1 'polypeptide(L)'
;MEKLEKEFLENGGEWKEVIIGDIFEKLSTKFLGKGDKFKSASKVKTEEYNVPLVYAKSGDNGIMYWAKKGDFETHSNVISIIYNGAIAAGLVYAQPQETGILAESYLIKLKDYEVDFKVNLFLKNVLEKVLYPKYSREHLATWGKVKTDEILLPFLNGKINFSYMEKFIEELEAERIEELEAYLIATGLKDYKLTKEDQKILDDFEKMSDNSLDRQTDRQTDRQTDRQTDRQTDRQTDRQTDRQTDRQTDRQTDRQTDRQTDRQTDRQD
;
A
#
# COMPACT_ATOMS: atom_id res chain seq x y z
N MET A 1 1.07 -33.17 -11.04
CA MET A 1 0.56 -33.43 -9.66
C MET A 1 0.30 -34.91 -9.32
N GLU A 2 -0.76 -35.57 -9.82
CA GLU A 2 -1.07 -36.99 -9.44
C GLU A 2 0.07 -37.96 -9.73
N LYS A 3 0.76 -37.77 -10.86
CA LYS A 3 1.95 -38.54 -11.24
C LYS A 3 3.09 -38.37 -10.24
N LEU A 4 3.38 -37.14 -9.83
CA LEU A 4 4.45 -36.83 -8.86
C LEU A 4 4.17 -37.46 -7.49
N GLU A 5 2.92 -37.39 -7.02
CA GLU A 5 2.53 -38.03 -5.76
C GLU A 5 2.64 -39.56 -5.84
N LYS A 6 2.19 -40.16 -6.94
CA LYS A 6 2.34 -41.59 -7.16
C LYS A 6 3.81 -42.02 -7.16
N GLU A 7 4.67 -41.32 -7.90
CA GLU A 7 6.11 -41.59 -7.93
C GLU A 7 6.75 -41.41 -6.55
N PHE A 8 6.32 -40.41 -5.79
CA PHE A 8 6.78 -40.19 -4.42
C PHE A 8 6.47 -41.41 -3.53
N LEU A 9 5.22 -41.89 -3.54
CA LEU A 9 4.79 -43.04 -2.74
C LEU A 9 5.47 -44.35 -3.19
N GLU A 10 5.60 -44.59 -4.50
CA GLU A 10 6.25 -45.78 -5.06
C GLU A 10 7.74 -45.86 -4.69
N ASN A 11 8.39 -44.71 -4.51
CA ASN A 11 9.78 -44.62 -4.05
C ASN A 11 9.93 -44.70 -2.52
N GLY A 12 8.87 -45.09 -1.79
CA GLY A 12 8.89 -45.20 -0.32
C GLY A 12 8.68 -43.86 0.40
N GLY A 13 8.17 -42.86 -0.31
CA GLY A 13 7.71 -41.61 0.28
C GLY A 13 6.51 -41.83 1.18
N GLU A 14 6.46 -41.11 2.28
CA GLU A 14 5.38 -41.20 3.28
C GLU A 14 5.04 -39.83 3.82
N TRP A 15 3.78 -39.62 4.18
CA TRP A 15 3.32 -38.39 4.83
C TRP A 15 3.31 -38.60 6.34
N LYS A 16 3.93 -37.69 7.10
CA LYS A 16 4.00 -37.77 8.57
C LYS A 16 3.52 -36.50 9.22
N GLU A 17 2.78 -36.68 10.31
CA GLU A 17 2.45 -35.60 11.23
C GLU A 17 3.69 -35.20 12.02
N VAL A 18 3.92 -33.90 12.09
CA VAL A 18 5.02 -33.30 12.86
C VAL A 18 4.51 -32.09 13.61
N ILE A 19 5.06 -31.87 14.80
CA ILE A 19 4.74 -30.70 15.62
C ILE A 19 5.50 -29.49 15.06
N ILE A 20 4.79 -28.39 14.79
CA ILE A 20 5.36 -27.16 14.21
C ILE A 20 6.58 -26.67 14.99
N GLY A 21 6.50 -26.68 16.32
CA GLY A 21 7.56 -26.20 17.20
C GLY A 21 8.82 -27.05 17.21
N ASP A 22 8.78 -28.28 16.69
CA ASP A 22 9.96 -29.13 16.57
C ASP A 22 10.81 -28.75 15.36
N ILE A 23 10.15 -28.35 14.27
CA ILE A 23 10.78 -28.05 12.97
C ILE A 23 10.97 -26.55 12.70
N PHE A 24 10.17 -25.67 13.30
CA PHE A 24 10.23 -24.22 13.09
C PHE A 24 10.67 -23.48 14.35
N GLU A 25 11.35 -22.35 14.16
CA GLU A 25 11.62 -21.37 15.20
C GLU A 25 11.02 -20.00 14.87
N LYS A 26 10.63 -19.26 15.92
CA LYS A 26 10.19 -17.88 15.79
C LYS A 26 11.38 -16.94 15.75
N LEU A 27 11.35 -16.02 14.80
CA LEU A 27 12.41 -15.04 14.59
C LEU A 27 12.16 -13.74 15.37
N SER A 28 13.26 -13.07 15.73
CA SER A 28 13.24 -11.73 16.31
C SER A 28 13.00 -10.68 15.22
N THR A 29 12.12 -9.72 15.48
CA THR A 29 11.75 -8.65 14.54
C THR A 29 11.64 -7.31 15.27
N LYS A 30 12.67 -6.98 16.05
CA LYS A 30 12.68 -5.76 16.88
C LYS A 30 12.68 -4.50 16.02
N PHE A 31 12.09 -3.45 16.58
CA PHE A 31 12.29 -2.10 16.08
C PHE A 31 13.64 -1.59 16.59
N LEU A 32 14.48 -1.15 15.67
CA LEU A 32 15.84 -0.64 15.90
C LEU A 32 15.95 0.87 15.66
N GLY A 33 14.94 1.47 15.02
CA GLY A 33 14.88 2.89 14.74
C GLY A 33 14.69 3.75 16.00
N LYS A 34 14.67 5.07 15.79
CA LYS A 34 14.45 6.05 16.86
C LYS A 34 13.01 6.54 16.89
N GLY A 35 12.51 6.82 18.09
CA GLY A 35 11.19 7.40 18.28
C GLY A 35 10.06 6.36 18.29
N ASP A 36 8.91 6.74 17.75
CA ASP A 36 7.71 5.89 17.75
C ASP A 36 7.72 4.91 16.57
N LYS A 37 7.55 3.62 16.88
CA LYS A 37 7.57 2.51 15.91
C LYS A 37 6.55 2.64 14.78
N PHE A 38 5.36 3.17 15.08
CA PHE A 38 4.31 3.30 14.07
C PHE A 38 4.52 4.53 13.21
N LYS A 39 5.04 5.62 13.78
CA LYS A 39 5.37 6.84 13.03
C LYS A 39 6.61 6.69 12.13
N SER A 40 7.45 5.68 12.36
CA SER A 40 8.61 5.37 11.51
C SER A 40 8.28 4.50 10.29
N ALA A 41 7.01 4.13 10.08
CA ALA A 41 6.57 3.31 8.96
C ALA A 41 5.64 4.10 8.02
N SER A 42 5.78 3.89 6.72
CA SER A 42 4.95 4.51 5.68
C SER A 42 3.89 3.53 5.15
N LYS A 43 2.73 4.04 4.72
CA LYS A 43 1.74 3.27 3.94
C LYS A 43 1.96 3.33 2.42
N VAL A 44 3.01 4.01 1.99
CA VAL A 44 3.37 4.15 0.58
C VAL A 44 4.83 3.78 0.42
N LYS A 45 5.12 2.87 -0.50
CA LYS A 45 6.48 2.50 -0.87
C LYS A 45 7.15 3.69 -1.57
N THR A 46 8.32 4.09 -1.10
CA THR A 46 9.18 5.11 -1.73
C THR A 46 10.61 4.59 -1.80
N GLU A 47 11.54 5.36 -2.38
CA GLU A 47 12.97 5.01 -2.34
C GLU A 47 13.51 4.94 -0.90
N GLU A 48 13.04 5.82 -0.02
CA GLU A 48 13.42 5.85 1.39
C GLU A 48 12.70 4.77 2.22
N TYR A 49 11.40 4.56 1.98
CA TYR A 49 10.57 3.56 2.65
C TYR A 49 10.33 2.39 1.70
N ASN A 50 11.29 1.48 1.64
CA ASN A 50 11.29 0.38 0.66
C ASN A 50 11.31 -1.02 1.27
N VAL A 51 11.52 -1.16 2.59
CA VAL A 51 11.55 -2.44 3.28
C VAL A 51 10.13 -2.84 3.69
N PRO A 52 9.55 -3.96 3.21
CA PRO A 52 8.20 -4.34 3.54
C PRO A 52 8.04 -4.73 5.01
N LEU A 53 6.93 -4.29 5.60
CA LEU A 53 6.50 -4.65 6.94
C LEU A 53 5.14 -5.33 6.89
N VAL A 54 5.09 -6.54 7.46
CA VAL A 54 3.84 -7.29 7.60
C VAL A 54 3.02 -6.74 8.76
N TYR A 55 1.71 -6.70 8.55
CA TYR A 55 0.68 -6.37 9.53
C TYR A 55 -0.47 -7.39 9.42
N ALA A 56 -1.57 -7.16 10.13
CA ALA A 56 -2.83 -7.89 9.98
C ALA A 56 -3.58 -7.51 8.68
N LYS A 57 -3.08 -7.93 7.51
CA LYS A 57 -3.71 -7.72 6.19
C LYS A 57 -4.00 -9.06 5.50
N SER A 58 -5.21 -9.19 4.96
CA SER A 58 -5.51 -10.25 3.99
C SER A 58 -5.12 -9.78 2.59
N GLY A 59 -4.36 -10.62 1.87
CA GLY A 59 -3.79 -10.31 0.56
C GLY A 59 -2.48 -9.52 0.64
N ASP A 60 -1.86 -9.31 -0.52
CA ASP A 60 -0.58 -8.57 -0.67
C ASP A 60 0.53 -9.08 0.27
N ASN A 61 0.59 -10.41 0.44
CA ASN A 61 1.48 -11.10 1.37
C ASN A 61 1.48 -10.55 2.82
N GLY A 62 0.35 -9.98 3.26
CA GLY A 62 0.24 -9.36 4.59
C GLY A 62 0.98 -8.03 4.73
N ILE A 63 1.55 -7.50 3.65
CA ILE A 63 2.32 -6.26 3.64
C ILE A 63 1.36 -5.07 3.65
N MET A 64 1.50 -4.20 4.64
CA MET A 64 0.67 -3.00 4.78
C MET A 64 1.51 -1.72 4.89
N TYR A 65 2.78 -1.85 5.28
CA TYR A 65 3.66 -0.72 5.53
C TYR A 65 5.06 -0.97 4.96
N TRP A 66 5.83 0.11 4.86
CA TRP A 66 7.22 0.09 4.45
C TRP A 66 8.07 0.87 5.44
N ALA A 67 9.23 0.32 5.81
CA ALA A 67 10.22 0.91 6.69
C ALA A 67 11.41 1.46 5.90
N LYS A 68 12.18 2.33 6.56
CA LYS A 68 13.54 2.62 6.14
C LYS A 68 14.45 1.43 6.43
N LYS A 69 15.47 1.26 5.60
CA LYS A 69 16.47 0.20 5.79
C LYS A 69 17.18 0.38 7.14
N GLY A 70 17.22 -0.68 7.94
CA GLY A 70 17.89 -0.70 9.24
C GLY A 70 17.02 -0.28 10.43
N ASP A 71 15.80 0.26 10.23
CA ASP A 71 14.91 0.63 11.33
C ASP A 71 14.26 -0.59 12.00
N PHE A 72 14.28 -1.75 11.35
CA PHE A 72 13.70 -3.00 11.84
C PHE A 72 14.68 -4.14 11.64
N GLU A 73 14.70 -5.09 12.56
CA GLU A 73 15.25 -6.42 12.29
C GLU A 73 14.37 -7.12 11.25
N THR A 74 15.01 -7.56 10.19
CA THR A 74 14.38 -8.13 8.99
C THR A 74 14.97 -9.49 8.68
N HIS A 75 14.20 -10.30 7.95
CA HIS A 75 14.64 -11.62 7.47
C HIS A 75 14.15 -11.83 6.04
N SER A 76 14.88 -12.62 5.28
CA SER A 76 14.54 -12.99 3.89
C SER A 76 14.30 -14.49 3.80
N ASN A 77 13.50 -14.92 2.84
CA ASN A 77 13.15 -16.33 2.65
C ASN A 77 12.56 -16.98 3.91
N VAL A 78 11.50 -16.35 4.44
CA VAL A 78 10.84 -16.73 5.70
C VAL A 78 9.34 -16.83 5.54
N ILE A 79 8.65 -17.33 6.56
CA ILE A 79 7.20 -17.40 6.61
C ILE A 79 6.68 -16.42 7.66
N SER A 80 5.69 -15.61 7.31
CA SER A 80 4.96 -14.74 8.22
C SER A 80 3.60 -15.33 8.58
N ILE A 81 3.23 -15.28 9.85
CA ILE A 81 1.92 -15.69 10.37
C ILE A 81 1.24 -14.48 10.99
N ILE A 82 0.00 -14.21 10.60
CA ILE A 82 -0.84 -13.18 11.23
C ILE A 82 -1.50 -13.79 12.46
N TYR A 83 -1.14 -13.34 13.65
CA TYR A 83 -1.65 -13.94 14.89
C TYR A 83 -2.97 -13.34 15.36
N ASN A 84 -3.28 -12.12 14.91
CA ASN A 84 -4.45 -11.36 15.30
C ASN A 84 -4.97 -10.54 14.12
N GLY A 85 -6.28 -10.53 13.93
CA GLY A 85 -6.96 -9.78 12.88
C GLY A 85 -8.37 -10.29 12.70
N ALA A 86 -9.34 -9.40 12.43
CA ALA A 86 -10.76 -9.76 12.37
C ALA A 86 -11.05 -10.87 11.32
N ILE A 87 -10.37 -10.82 10.18
CA ILE A 87 -10.49 -11.80 9.09
C ILE A 87 -9.16 -12.45 8.72
N ALA A 88 -8.07 -12.06 9.39
CA ALA A 88 -6.71 -12.37 8.97
C ALA A 88 -5.96 -13.26 9.97
N ALA A 89 -6.49 -13.46 11.19
CA ALA A 89 -5.87 -14.35 12.15
C ALA A 89 -5.72 -15.77 11.56
N GLY A 90 -4.52 -16.35 11.65
CA GLY A 90 -4.20 -17.66 11.09
C GLY A 90 -3.79 -17.65 9.61
N LEU A 91 -3.86 -16.52 8.90
CA LEU A 91 -3.30 -16.42 7.55
C LEU A 91 -1.78 -16.50 7.57
N VAL A 92 -1.21 -17.10 6.52
CA VAL A 92 0.21 -17.40 6.39
C VAL A 92 0.72 -16.90 5.05
N TYR A 93 1.90 -16.29 5.02
CA TYR A 93 2.54 -15.82 3.79
C TYR A 93 4.00 -16.20 3.75
N ALA A 94 4.49 -16.62 2.58
CA ALA A 94 5.92 -16.78 2.33
C ALA A 94 6.50 -15.45 1.85
N GLN A 95 7.63 -15.04 2.41
CA GLN A 95 8.30 -13.76 2.14
C GLN A 95 9.67 -14.04 1.51
N PRO A 96 9.83 -13.86 0.17
CA PRO A 96 11.11 -14.11 -0.48
C PRO A 96 12.11 -12.99 -0.18
N GLN A 97 11.64 -11.74 -0.13
CA GLN A 97 12.46 -10.56 0.13
C GLN A 97 12.68 -10.29 1.62
N GLU A 98 13.66 -9.44 1.91
CA GLU A 98 13.88 -8.86 3.23
C GLU A 98 12.58 -8.25 3.78
N THR A 99 12.12 -8.75 4.92
CA THR A 99 10.80 -8.41 5.49
C THR A 99 10.86 -8.28 7.00
N GLY A 100 10.19 -7.24 7.54
CA GLY A 100 10.02 -7.03 8.98
C GLY A 100 8.56 -7.13 9.43
N ILE A 101 8.33 -6.91 10.73
CA ILE A 101 6.99 -6.91 11.33
C ILE A 101 6.69 -5.57 11.99
N LEU A 102 5.60 -4.93 11.59
CA LEU A 102 5.11 -3.76 12.31
C LEU A 102 4.32 -4.15 13.57
N ALA A 103 3.26 -4.95 13.43
CA ALA A 103 2.52 -5.54 14.57
C ALA A 103 1.60 -6.68 14.08
N GLU A 104 0.93 -7.36 15.02
CA GLU A 104 -0.12 -8.37 14.79
C GLU A 104 0.28 -9.63 13.99
N SER A 105 1.57 -9.76 13.69
CA SER A 105 2.16 -10.86 12.94
C SER A 105 3.50 -11.27 13.55
N TYR A 106 4.06 -12.40 13.12
CA TYR A 106 5.44 -12.79 13.43
C TYR A 106 6.06 -13.61 12.31
N LEU A 107 7.38 -13.71 12.30
CA LEU A 107 8.13 -14.51 11.34
C LEU A 107 8.59 -15.83 11.98
N ILE A 108 8.58 -16.89 11.18
CA ILE A 108 9.16 -18.19 11.50
C ILE A 108 10.05 -18.66 10.35
N LYS A 109 10.98 -19.56 10.67
CA LYS A 109 11.77 -20.31 9.68
C LYS A 109 12.03 -21.74 10.14
N LEU A 110 12.41 -22.61 9.22
CA LEU A 110 12.89 -23.95 9.55
C LEU A 110 14.16 -23.85 10.41
N LYS A 111 14.25 -24.70 11.43
CA LYS A 111 15.47 -24.86 12.23
C LYS A 111 16.50 -25.63 11.41
N ASP A 112 17.77 -25.23 11.50
CA ASP A 112 18.92 -25.99 10.96
C ASP A 112 18.90 -26.25 9.44
N TYR A 113 17.96 -25.66 8.70
CA TYR A 113 17.83 -25.82 7.25
C TYR A 113 17.85 -24.48 6.54
N GLU A 114 18.63 -24.41 5.47
CA GLU A 114 18.46 -23.43 4.40
C GLU A 114 17.78 -24.14 3.23
N VAL A 115 16.71 -23.56 2.71
CA VAL A 115 15.85 -24.18 1.70
C VAL A 115 15.55 -23.19 0.57
N ASP A 116 15.22 -23.71 -0.60
CA ASP A 116 14.72 -22.89 -1.70
C ASP A 116 13.38 -22.23 -1.31
N PHE A 117 13.10 -21.05 -1.88
CA PHE A 117 11.85 -20.33 -1.59
C PHE A 117 10.60 -21.14 -1.94
N LYS A 118 10.67 -22.05 -2.93
CA LYS A 118 9.58 -22.97 -3.26
C LYS A 118 9.16 -23.84 -2.09
N VAL A 119 10.11 -24.25 -1.23
CA VAL A 119 9.79 -24.98 0.00
C VAL A 119 8.90 -24.12 0.91
N ASN A 120 9.19 -22.82 1.04
CA ASN A 120 8.35 -21.92 1.83
C ASN A 120 6.97 -21.68 1.20
N LEU A 121 6.84 -21.68 -0.13
CA LEU A 121 5.54 -21.63 -0.82
C LEU A 121 4.68 -22.87 -0.51
N PHE A 122 5.31 -24.04 -0.51
CA PHE A 122 4.65 -25.29 -0.11
C PHE A 122 4.21 -25.24 1.36
N LEU A 123 5.15 -24.94 2.26
CA LEU A 123 4.92 -24.90 3.71
C LEU A 123 3.91 -23.84 4.13
N LYS A 124 3.86 -22.68 3.45
CA LYS A 124 2.83 -21.67 3.66
C LYS A 124 1.43 -22.27 3.53
N ASN A 125 1.19 -23.10 2.51
CA ASN A 125 -0.13 -23.70 2.30
C ASN A 125 -0.44 -24.80 3.31
N VAL A 126 0.56 -25.60 3.69
CA VAL A 126 0.41 -26.62 4.74
C VAL A 126 0.04 -25.97 6.08
N LEU A 127 0.78 -24.93 6.48
CA LEU A 127 0.51 -24.18 7.71
C LEU A 127 -0.87 -23.53 7.67
N GLU A 128 -1.20 -22.78 6.61
CA GLU A 128 -2.46 -22.05 6.50
C GLU A 128 -3.69 -22.97 6.61
N LYS A 129 -3.62 -24.17 6.00
CA LYS A 129 -4.70 -25.18 6.09
C LYS A 129 -5.01 -25.60 7.53
N VAL A 130 -4.01 -25.60 8.41
CA VAL A 130 -4.17 -25.94 9.83
C VAL A 130 -4.54 -24.71 10.65
N LEU A 131 -3.88 -23.58 10.41
CA LEU A 131 -3.97 -22.40 11.27
C LEU A 131 -5.23 -21.57 10.99
N TYR A 132 -5.56 -21.30 9.72
CA TYR A 132 -6.62 -20.36 9.37
C TYR A 132 -8.03 -20.81 9.80
N PRO A 133 -8.42 -22.10 9.69
CA PRO A 133 -9.70 -22.57 10.20
C PRO A 133 -9.77 -22.61 11.74
N LYS A 134 -8.61 -22.67 12.41
CA LYS A 134 -8.51 -22.91 13.85
C LYS A 134 -8.46 -21.61 14.67
N TYR A 135 -7.79 -20.59 14.16
CA TYR A 135 -7.53 -19.35 14.89
C TYR A 135 -8.40 -18.20 14.40
N SER A 136 -8.74 -17.29 15.32
CA SER A 136 -9.58 -16.12 15.07
C SER A 136 -9.14 -14.95 15.96
N ARG A 137 -9.90 -13.84 15.93
CA ARG A 137 -9.66 -12.70 16.83
C ARG A 137 -9.90 -13.05 18.30
N GLU A 138 -10.81 -13.97 18.58
CA GLU A 138 -11.13 -14.49 19.91
C GLU A 138 -10.19 -15.64 20.30
N HIS A 139 -9.65 -16.35 19.31
CA HIS A 139 -8.67 -17.42 19.50
C HIS A 139 -7.38 -17.11 18.74
N LEU A 140 -6.51 -16.28 19.32
CA LEU A 140 -5.30 -15.79 18.65
C LEU A 140 -4.29 -16.89 18.30
N ALA A 141 -3.68 -16.81 17.11
CA ALA A 141 -2.64 -17.71 16.60
C ALA A 141 -1.25 -17.39 17.16
N THR A 142 -1.15 -17.19 18.47
CA THR A 142 0.12 -16.85 19.13
C THR A 142 1.14 -17.98 18.99
N TRP A 143 2.43 -17.66 18.89
CA TRP A 143 3.49 -18.67 18.78
C TRP A 143 3.45 -19.75 19.89
N GLY A 144 3.07 -19.37 21.11
CA GLY A 144 2.94 -20.32 22.22
C GLY A 144 1.94 -21.45 21.97
N LYS A 145 0.91 -21.20 21.15
CA LYS A 145 -0.10 -22.19 20.72
C LYS A 145 0.28 -22.83 19.39
N VAL A 146 0.66 -22.01 18.40
CA VAL A 146 0.97 -22.49 17.05
C VAL A 146 2.12 -23.50 17.06
N LYS A 147 3.12 -23.32 17.92
CA LYS A 147 4.23 -24.27 18.03
C LYS A 147 3.81 -25.67 18.52
N THR A 148 2.61 -25.85 19.07
CA THR A 148 2.11 -27.15 19.52
C THR A 148 1.16 -27.81 18.51
N ASP A 149 0.83 -27.10 17.42
CA ASP A 149 -0.01 -27.67 16.38
C ASP A 149 0.78 -28.65 15.50
N GLU A 150 0.05 -29.57 14.89
CA GLU A 150 0.61 -30.58 13.99
C GLU A 150 0.34 -30.22 12.54
N ILE A 151 1.31 -30.52 11.67
CA ILE A 151 1.19 -30.41 10.23
C ILE A 151 1.65 -31.70 9.56
N LEU A 152 1.12 -31.98 8.38
CA LEU A 152 1.50 -33.14 7.58
C LEU A 152 2.61 -32.76 6.59
N LEU A 153 3.76 -33.43 6.65
CA LEU A 153 4.89 -33.20 5.74
C LEU A 153 5.31 -34.49 5.01
N PRO A 154 5.86 -34.37 3.79
CA PRO A 154 6.42 -35.50 3.05
C PRO A 154 7.78 -35.89 3.62
N PHE A 155 7.98 -37.19 3.82
CA PHE A 155 9.21 -37.81 4.27
C PHE A 155 9.69 -38.83 3.24
N LEU A 156 11.00 -38.99 3.16
CA LEU A 156 11.65 -40.06 2.41
C LEU A 156 12.86 -40.54 3.21
N ASN A 157 12.97 -41.85 3.43
CA ASN A 157 14.05 -42.45 4.22
C ASN A 157 14.20 -41.81 5.63
N GLY A 158 13.07 -41.52 6.28
CA GLY A 158 13.03 -40.96 7.63
C GLY A 158 13.41 -39.47 7.74
N LYS A 159 13.60 -38.76 6.63
CA LYS A 159 13.89 -37.31 6.61
C LYS A 159 12.81 -36.55 5.84
N ILE A 160 12.59 -35.27 6.18
CA ILE A 160 11.70 -34.39 5.42
C ILE A 160 12.19 -34.31 3.98
N ASN A 161 11.31 -34.51 3.02
CA ASN A 161 11.63 -34.52 1.60
C ASN A 161 11.38 -33.13 0.98
N PHE A 162 12.34 -32.22 1.15
CA PHE A 162 12.28 -30.89 0.55
C PHE A 162 12.28 -30.91 -0.98
N SER A 163 12.99 -31.87 -1.60
CA SER A 163 13.02 -32.01 -3.07
C SER A 163 11.64 -32.32 -3.64
N TYR A 164 10.81 -33.10 -2.94
CA TYR A 164 9.42 -33.29 -3.32
C TYR A 164 8.64 -31.97 -3.27
N MET A 165 8.80 -31.17 -2.20
CA MET A 165 8.10 -29.88 -2.06
C MET A 165 8.49 -28.91 -3.18
N GLU A 166 9.77 -28.85 -3.55
CA GLU A 166 10.27 -28.02 -4.65
C GLU A 166 9.65 -28.45 -5.98
N LYS A 167 9.75 -29.75 -6.33
CA LYS A 167 9.16 -30.31 -7.55
C LYS A 167 7.64 -30.11 -7.62
N PHE A 168 6.96 -30.22 -6.49
CA PHE A 168 5.53 -29.99 -6.39
C PHE A 168 5.17 -28.57 -6.83
N ILE A 169 5.92 -27.57 -6.35
CA ILE A 169 5.71 -26.18 -6.72
C ILE A 169 6.10 -25.93 -8.18
N GLU A 170 7.20 -26.51 -8.66
CA GLU A 170 7.64 -26.38 -10.06
C GLU A 170 6.61 -26.95 -11.05
N GLU A 171 6.07 -28.14 -10.79
CA GLU A 171 5.03 -28.74 -11.62
C GLU A 171 3.75 -27.90 -11.59
N LEU A 172 3.36 -27.38 -10.42
CA LEU A 172 2.18 -26.54 -10.28
C LEU A 172 2.34 -25.22 -11.04
N GLU A 173 3.51 -24.57 -10.94
CA GLU A 173 3.82 -23.35 -11.68
C GLU A 173 3.77 -23.60 -13.20
N ALA A 174 4.37 -24.69 -13.68
CA ALA A 174 4.34 -25.06 -15.09
C ALA A 174 2.91 -25.29 -15.59
N GLU A 175 2.09 -26.04 -14.85
CA GLU A 175 0.68 -26.29 -15.18
C GLU A 175 -0.12 -24.99 -15.28
N ARG A 176 0.09 -24.04 -14.34
CA ARG A 176 -0.63 -22.76 -14.35
C ARG A 176 -0.16 -21.82 -15.45
N ILE A 177 1.12 -21.84 -15.80
CA ILE A 177 1.64 -21.08 -16.95
C ILE A 177 1.01 -21.61 -18.23
N GLU A 178 0.96 -22.92 -18.43
CA GLU A 178 0.35 -23.53 -19.62
C GLU A 178 -1.15 -23.20 -19.73
N GLU A 179 -1.90 -23.30 -18.62
CA GLU A 179 -3.31 -22.94 -18.57
C GLU A 179 -3.53 -21.46 -18.92
N LEU A 180 -2.70 -20.56 -18.37
CA LEU A 180 -2.80 -19.13 -18.65
C LEU A 180 -2.47 -18.82 -20.11
N GLU A 181 -1.44 -19.45 -20.66
CA GLU A 181 -1.09 -19.30 -22.08
C GLU A 181 -2.22 -19.77 -23.00
N ALA A 182 -2.83 -20.92 -22.69
CA ALA A 182 -3.99 -21.43 -23.44
C ALA A 182 -5.17 -20.46 -23.37
N TYR A 183 -5.46 -19.90 -22.19
CA TYR A 183 -6.49 -18.89 -22.00
C TYR A 183 -6.21 -17.63 -22.82
N LEU A 184 -4.99 -17.10 -22.78
CA LEU A 184 -4.60 -15.91 -23.54
C LEU A 184 -4.72 -16.13 -25.06
N ILE A 185 -4.40 -17.33 -25.55
CA ILE A 185 -4.62 -17.69 -26.96
C ILE A 185 -6.12 -17.73 -27.28
N ALA A 186 -6.90 -18.47 -26.50
CA ALA A 186 -8.33 -18.67 -26.75
C ALA A 186 -9.14 -17.36 -26.70
N THR A 187 -8.73 -16.42 -25.84
CA THR A 187 -9.37 -15.11 -25.69
C THR A 187 -8.81 -14.03 -26.63
N GLY A 188 -7.77 -14.34 -27.42
CA GLY A 188 -7.09 -13.37 -28.28
C GLY A 188 -6.25 -12.34 -27.51
N LEU A 189 -6.06 -12.52 -26.20
CA LEU A 189 -5.26 -11.64 -25.35
C LEU A 189 -3.75 -11.89 -25.45
N LYS A 190 -3.31 -12.86 -26.27
CA LYS A 190 -1.89 -13.14 -26.51
C LYS A 190 -1.21 -12.08 -27.38
N ASP A 191 -1.96 -11.33 -28.18
CA ASP A 191 -1.39 -10.24 -28.98
C ASP A 191 -1.24 -8.97 -28.12
N TYR A 192 0.01 -8.66 -27.78
CA TYR A 192 0.41 -7.46 -27.04
C TYR A 192 1.01 -6.39 -27.95
N LYS A 193 0.97 -6.57 -29.27
CA LYS A 193 1.47 -5.56 -30.21
C LYS A 193 0.38 -4.55 -30.48
N LEU A 194 0.67 -3.29 -30.17
CA LEU A 194 -0.19 -2.19 -30.61
C LEU A 194 -0.27 -2.18 -32.13
N THR A 195 -1.50 -2.15 -32.63
CA THR A 195 -1.74 -1.83 -34.03
C THR A 195 -1.45 -0.35 -34.26
N LYS A 196 -1.31 0.06 -35.53
CA LYS A 196 -1.18 1.49 -35.87
C LYS A 196 -2.38 2.31 -35.39
N GLU A 197 -3.57 1.68 -35.32
CA GLU A 197 -4.77 2.32 -34.81
C GLU A 197 -4.72 2.48 -33.29
N ASP A 198 -4.30 1.45 -32.56
CA ASP A 198 -4.11 1.54 -31.10
C ASP A 198 -3.07 2.62 -30.74
N GLN A 199 -1.98 2.68 -31.50
CA GLN A 199 -0.96 3.72 -31.30
C GLN A 199 -1.55 5.11 -31.56
N LYS A 200 -2.33 5.26 -32.61
CA LYS A 200 -2.99 6.53 -32.92
C LYS A 200 -4.00 6.92 -31.85
N ILE A 201 -4.76 5.97 -31.30
CA ILE A 201 -5.69 6.20 -30.19
C ILE A 201 -4.94 6.68 -28.93
N LEU A 202 -3.79 6.08 -28.61
CA LEU A 202 -2.94 6.53 -27.51
C LEU A 202 -2.40 7.95 -27.76
N ASP A 203 -1.88 8.21 -28.96
CA ASP A 203 -1.36 9.53 -29.33
C ASP A 203 -2.46 10.61 -29.27
N ASP A 204 -3.70 10.28 -29.68
CA ASP A 204 -4.84 11.18 -29.63
C ASP A 204 -5.31 11.41 -28.17
N PHE A 205 -5.30 10.37 -27.34
CA PHE A 205 -5.59 10.48 -25.90
C PHE A 205 -4.57 11.36 -25.17
N GLU A 206 -3.28 11.18 -25.46
CA GLU A 206 -2.20 11.99 -24.90
C GLU A 206 -2.37 13.47 -25.30
N LYS A 207 -2.63 13.73 -26.60
CA LYS A 207 -2.95 15.09 -27.10
C LYS A 207 -4.21 15.69 -26.49
N MET A 208 -5.22 14.88 -26.15
CA MET A 208 -6.42 15.35 -25.44
C MET A 208 -6.11 15.71 -23.99
N SER A 209 -5.26 14.93 -23.32
CA SER A 209 -4.83 15.19 -21.95
C SER A 209 -3.99 16.47 -21.86
N ASP A 210 -3.04 16.66 -22.80
CA ASP A 210 -2.23 17.87 -22.91
C ASP A 210 -3.10 19.09 -23.23
N ASN A 211 -3.99 19.00 -24.23
CA ASN A 211 -4.88 20.12 -24.58
C ASN A 211 -5.89 20.46 -23.47
N SER A 212 -6.29 19.49 -22.65
CA SER A 212 -7.23 19.70 -21.54
C SER A 212 -6.54 20.33 -20.33
N LEU A 213 -5.32 19.88 -20.02
CA LEU A 213 -4.51 20.43 -18.94
C LEU A 213 -4.07 21.86 -19.31
N ASP A 214 -3.39 22.06 -20.45
CA ASP A 214 -2.90 23.39 -20.85
C ASP A 214 -4.02 24.42 -21.01
N ARG A 215 -5.16 24.06 -21.63
CA ARG A 215 -6.29 25.02 -21.73
C ARG A 215 -6.94 25.31 -20.40
N GLN A 216 -6.90 24.41 -19.41
CA GLN A 216 -7.40 24.71 -18.08
C GLN A 216 -6.43 25.60 -17.30
N THR A 217 -5.13 25.33 -17.35
CA THR A 217 -4.11 26.17 -16.70
C THR A 217 -4.05 27.56 -17.35
N ASP A 218 -4.00 27.67 -18.68
CA ASP A 218 -3.95 28.97 -19.35
C ASP A 218 -5.23 29.77 -19.14
N ARG A 219 -6.42 29.17 -19.32
CA ARG A 219 -7.68 29.91 -19.07
C ARG A 219 -7.88 30.28 -17.60
N GLN A 220 -7.36 29.50 -16.64
CA GLN A 220 -7.43 29.90 -15.24
C GLN A 220 -6.43 31.00 -14.91
N THR A 221 -5.21 30.93 -15.45
CA THR A 221 -4.16 31.93 -15.22
C THR A 221 -4.51 33.25 -15.88
N ASP A 222 -4.95 33.25 -17.14
CA ASP A 222 -5.39 34.47 -17.84
C ASP A 222 -6.65 35.07 -17.20
N ARG A 223 -7.69 34.26 -16.89
CA ARG A 223 -8.89 34.81 -16.22
C ARG A 223 -8.61 35.34 -14.82
N GLN A 224 -7.67 34.77 -14.08
CA GLN A 224 -7.30 35.32 -12.77
C GLN A 224 -6.48 36.60 -12.92
N THR A 225 -5.55 36.65 -13.87
CA THR A 225 -4.70 37.83 -14.10
C THR A 225 -5.51 39.00 -14.64
N ASP A 226 -6.37 38.79 -15.64
CA ASP A 226 -7.24 39.85 -16.18
C ASP A 226 -8.28 40.31 -15.16
N ARG A 227 -8.97 39.39 -14.45
CA ARG A 227 -9.94 39.83 -13.41
C ARG A 227 -9.29 40.54 -12.24
N GLN A 228 -8.06 40.21 -11.87
CA GLN A 228 -7.36 40.94 -10.81
C GLN A 228 -6.92 42.32 -11.29
N THR A 229 -6.40 42.41 -12.52
CA THR A 229 -5.92 43.68 -13.09
C THR A 229 -7.07 44.64 -13.35
N ASP A 230 -8.17 44.18 -13.95
CA ASP A 230 -9.36 45.03 -14.19
C ASP A 230 -10.06 45.42 -12.88
N ARG A 231 -10.27 44.49 -11.94
CA ARG A 231 -10.91 44.85 -10.64
C ARG A 231 -10.04 45.76 -9.79
N GLN A 232 -8.72 45.67 -9.86
CA GLN A 232 -7.86 46.60 -9.13
C GLN A 232 -7.87 47.98 -9.77
N THR A 233 -7.84 48.05 -11.11
CA THR A 233 -7.85 49.33 -11.84
C THR A 233 -9.19 50.05 -11.69
N ASP A 234 -10.32 49.35 -11.84
CA ASP A 234 -11.64 49.95 -11.65
C ASP A 234 -11.91 50.33 -10.20
N ARG A 235 -11.61 49.47 -9.20
CA ARG A 235 -11.83 49.84 -7.79
C ARG A 235 -10.93 50.97 -7.31
N GLN A 236 -9.71 51.11 -7.85
CA GLN A 236 -8.86 52.24 -7.48
C GLN A 236 -9.36 53.54 -8.10
N THR A 237 -9.82 53.49 -9.36
CA THR A 237 -10.33 54.67 -10.08
C THR A 237 -11.66 55.15 -9.50
N ASP A 238 -12.60 54.24 -9.21
CA ASP A 238 -13.88 54.60 -8.60
C ASP A 238 -13.73 55.07 -7.14
N ARG A 239 -12.93 54.38 -6.31
CA ARG A 239 -12.72 54.82 -4.92
C ARG A 239 -11.98 56.14 -4.80
N GLN A 240 -11.10 56.49 -5.74
CA GLN A 240 -10.45 57.80 -5.72
C GLN A 240 -11.42 58.90 -6.15
N THR A 241 -12.27 58.63 -7.14
CA THR A 241 -13.22 59.63 -7.67
C THR A 241 -14.36 59.90 -6.67
N ASP A 242 -14.91 58.87 -6.04
CA ASP A 242 -15.99 59.05 -5.03
C ASP A 242 -15.47 59.67 -3.73
N ARG A 243 -14.30 59.25 -3.21
CA ARG A 243 -13.76 59.85 -1.97
C ARG A 243 -13.33 61.31 -2.13
N GLN A 244 -12.97 61.75 -3.34
CA GLN A 244 -12.67 63.16 -3.58
C GLN A 244 -13.94 64.01 -3.69
N THR A 245 -15.01 63.45 -4.28
CA THR A 245 -16.27 64.17 -4.48
C THR A 245 -17.06 64.31 -3.17
N ASP A 246 -17.12 63.27 -2.33
CA ASP A 246 -17.82 63.35 -1.04
C ASP A 246 -17.06 64.22 -0.01
N ARG A 247 -15.74 64.13 0.08
CA ARG A 247 -14.97 64.98 1.02
C ARG A 247 -14.96 66.46 0.68
N GLN A 248 -15.16 66.83 -0.59
CA GLN A 248 -15.30 68.24 -0.96
C GLN A 248 -16.70 68.77 -0.66
N THR A 249 -17.74 67.95 -0.81
CA THR A 249 -19.13 68.37 -0.60
C THR A 249 -19.47 68.51 0.89
N ASP A 250 -18.99 67.60 1.76
CA ASP A 250 -19.23 67.73 3.21
C ASP A 250 -18.44 68.88 3.86
N ARG A 251 -17.18 69.11 3.45
CA ARG A 251 -16.37 70.21 4.03
C ARG A 251 -16.85 71.60 3.64
N GLN A 252 -17.57 71.75 2.53
CA GLN A 252 -18.18 73.03 2.17
C GLN A 252 -19.51 73.28 2.88
N THR A 253 -20.27 72.23 3.17
CA THR A 253 -21.59 72.34 3.80
C THR A 253 -21.47 72.62 5.31
N ASP A 254 -20.53 71.99 6.02
CA ASP A 254 -20.33 72.27 7.46
C ASP A 254 -19.72 73.66 7.73
N ARG A 255 -18.83 74.15 6.86
CA ARG A 255 -18.21 75.49 7.04
C ARG A 255 -19.15 76.66 6.74
N GLN A 256 -20.26 76.43 6.02
CA GLN A 256 -21.28 77.45 5.81
C GLN A 256 -22.33 77.48 6.92
N THR A 257 -22.65 76.32 7.51
CA THR A 257 -23.66 76.23 8.58
C THR A 257 -23.15 76.85 9.89
N ASP A 258 -21.90 76.61 10.30
CA ASP A 258 -21.35 77.19 11.54
C ASP A 258 -21.12 78.71 11.47
N ARG A 259 -20.92 79.29 10.28
CA ARG A 259 -20.73 80.75 10.12
C ARG A 259 -22.04 81.55 10.10
N GLN A 260 -23.19 80.90 9.97
CA GLN A 260 -24.49 81.56 10.04
C GLN A 260 -25.13 81.50 11.43
N THR A 261 -24.78 80.52 12.27
CA THR A 261 -25.37 80.41 13.62
C THR A 261 -24.71 81.34 14.65
N ASP A 262 -23.46 81.76 14.46
CA ASP A 262 -22.76 82.71 15.37
C ASP A 262 -23.06 84.19 15.11
N ARG A 263 -23.83 84.55 14.06
CA ARG A 263 -24.16 85.95 13.73
C ARG A 263 -25.62 86.35 13.99
N GLN A 264 -26.43 85.46 14.56
CA GLN A 264 -27.84 85.76 14.88
C GLN A 264 -28.21 85.72 16.37
N THR A 265 -27.25 85.52 17.28
CA THR A 265 -27.46 85.65 18.74
C THR A 265 -26.93 86.96 19.34
N ASP A 266 -26.64 87.96 18.52
CA ASP A 266 -26.11 89.27 18.97
C ASP A 266 -27.01 90.48 18.65
N ARG A 267 -28.29 90.23 18.33
CA ARG A 267 -29.32 91.30 18.26
C ARG A 267 -30.70 90.76 18.64
N GLN A 268 -30.98 90.72 19.93
CA GLN A 268 -32.32 90.96 20.48
C GLN A 268 -32.17 91.22 21.99
N ASP A 269 -32.46 92.47 22.37
CA ASP A 269 -32.89 92.84 23.71
C ASP A 269 -34.18 92.07 24.10
#